data_AF-A0A971JVX8-F1
#
_entry.id   AF-A0A971JVX8-F1
#
_cell.length_a   1.000
_cell.length_b   1.000
_cell.length_c   1.000
_cell.angle_alpha   90.00
_cell.angle_beta   90.00
_cell.angle_gamma   90.00
#
_symmetry.space_group_name_H-M   'P 1'
#
loop_
_entity.id
_entity.type
_entity.pdbx_description
1 polymer ?
#
loop_
_entity_poly.entity_id
_entity_poly.type
_entity_poly.pdbx_seq_one_letter_code
_entity_poly.pdbx_strand_id
1 'polypeptide(L)'
;LLLPWVAAAYAWPLLRHRRDRERRWRSVRAAATYGATSVLVGAWWWVANLVREGTPTPSTDSDLYAALSPRPGFRPRLSLVLELTARWVPRRFLGEFGNYEARIGAAFVTVALVVVGVAAVAALVPDLRRRRSRGTAREGDAGADRTADPGGGRDRGVGSVTLLVYVSLLPELLAFVVWRSWDLYRSSGVVTFIQGRYLYGALVPLFVVVGVGLGRLLGRWSPLVLLAGGAALHAEGTRAVLDRWWGTPGSSLRWKVAAVGAWNPWFDQLPYVLLAALALAALAVAFTARPVRQP
;
A
#
# COMPACT_ATOMS: atom_id res chain seq x y z
N LEU A 1 7.81 -12.95 -9.53
CA LEU A 1 6.53 -12.25 -9.84
C LEU A 1 6.63 -10.72 -9.76
N LEU A 2 7.46 -10.13 -8.89
CA LEU A 2 7.53 -8.66 -8.74
C LEU A 2 8.42 -7.91 -9.76
N LEU A 3 9.39 -8.60 -10.39
CA LEU A 3 10.32 -7.97 -11.34
C LEU A 3 9.63 -7.30 -12.54
N PRO A 4 8.59 -7.89 -13.17
CA PRO A 4 7.84 -7.23 -14.24
C PRO A 4 7.17 -5.93 -13.78
N TRP A 5 6.59 -5.91 -12.57
CA TRP A 5 5.98 -4.71 -12.01
C TRP A 5 7.00 -3.61 -11.76
N VAL A 6 8.14 -3.95 -11.12
CA VAL A 6 9.24 -3.00 -10.89
C VAL A 6 9.75 -2.44 -12.21
N ALA A 7 9.95 -3.31 -13.21
CA ALA A 7 10.35 -2.88 -14.55
C ALA A 7 9.31 -1.93 -15.17
N ALA A 8 8.02 -2.24 -15.09
CA ALA A 8 6.95 -1.37 -15.59
C ALA A 8 6.91 -0.01 -14.86
N ALA A 9 7.08 0.00 -13.54
CA ALA A 9 7.09 1.20 -12.71
C ALA A 9 8.23 2.16 -13.08
N TYR A 10 9.42 1.65 -13.41
CA TYR A 10 10.56 2.47 -13.84
C TYR A 10 10.58 2.76 -15.34
N ALA A 11 10.13 1.82 -16.19
CA ALA A 11 10.12 2.00 -17.64
C ALA A 11 9.04 2.98 -18.10
N TRP A 12 7.86 2.97 -17.48
CA TRP A 12 6.73 3.79 -17.93
C TRP A 12 7.04 5.31 -17.92
N PRO A 13 7.61 5.91 -16.86
CA PRO A 13 8.02 7.31 -16.87
C PRO A 13 9.02 7.64 -17.99
N LEU A 14 9.99 6.74 -18.24
CA LEU A 14 11.00 6.91 -19.29
C LEU A 14 10.37 6.88 -20.69
N LEU A 15 9.45 5.94 -20.93
CA LEU A 15 8.72 5.82 -22.19
C LEU A 15 7.79 7.01 -22.42
N ARG A 16 7.07 7.45 -21.38
CA ARG A 16 6.16 8.60 -21.43
C ARG A 16 6.87 9.91 -21.78
N HIS A 17 8.11 10.08 -21.29
CA HIS A 17 8.89 11.29 -21.48
C HIS A 17 9.99 11.16 -22.54
N ARG A 18 9.95 10.13 -23.41
CA ARG A 18 10.99 9.85 -24.40
C ARG A 18 11.34 11.01 -25.34
N ARG A 19 10.38 11.91 -25.61
CA ARG A 19 10.54 13.08 -26.50
C ARG A 19 10.97 14.36 -25.78
N ASP A 20 10.92 14.39 -24.45
CA ASP A 20 11.25 15.57 -23.62
C ASP A 20 12.50 15.24 -22.79
N ARG A 21 13.66 15.76 -23.25
CA ARG A 21 14.97 15.45 -22.67
C ARG A 21 15.05 15.79 -21.18
N GLU A 22 14.50 16.93 -20.78
CA GLU A 22 14.53 17.36 -19.37
C GLU A 22 13.67 16.44 -18.50
N ARG A 23 12.43 16.15 -18.90
CA ARG A 23 11.54 15.27 -18.12
C ARG A 23 12.05 13.84 -18.07
N ARG A 24 12.65 13.35 -19.16
CA ARG A 24 13.34 12.07 -19.19
C ARG A 24 14.49 12.06 -18.18
N TRP A 25 15.33 13.10 -18.16
CA TRP A 25 16.44 13.17 -17.22
C TRP A 25 15.99 13.24 -15.76
N ARG A 26 14.91 13.97 -15.46
CA ARG A 26 14.29 13.95 -14.12
C ARG A 26 13.81 12.55 -13.73
N SER A 27 13.21 11.81 -14.67
CA SER A 27 12.77 10.43 -14.44
C SER A 27 13.94 9.48 -14.21
N VAL A 28 15.04 9.63 -14.96
CA VAL A 28 16.28 8.87 -14.75
C VAL A 28 16.88 9.18 -13.39
N ARG A 29 16.99 10.47 -13.01
CA ARG A 29 17.51 10.87 -11.69
C ARG A 29 16.66 10.28 -10.57
N ALA A 30 15.33 10.39 -10.66
CA ALA A 30 14.44 9.78 -9.68
C ALA A 30 14.63 8.26 -9.61
N ALA A 31 14.70 7.57 -10.76
CA ALA A 31 14.93 6.14 -10.80
C ALA A 31 16.28 5.74 -10.18
N ALA A 32 17.34 6.49 -10.49
CA ALA A 32 18.67 6.28 -9.93
C ALA A 32 18.67 6.53 -8.41
N THR A 33 18.02 7.60 -7.94
CA THR A 33 17.91 7.89 -6.50
C THR A 33 17.15 6.80 -5.77
N TYR A 34 15.94 6.44 -6.21
CA TYR A 34 15.15 5.39 -5.56
C TYR A 34 15.82 4.01 -5.66
N GLY A 35 16.43 3.69 -6.79
CA GLY A 35 17.21 2.46 -6.99
C GLY A 35 18.41 2.41 -6.06
N ALA A 36 19.22 3.47 -6.02
CA ALA A 36 20.37 3.57 -5.12
C ALA A 36 19.95 3.52 -3.65
N THR A 37 18.88 4.22 -3.24
CA THR A 37 18.35 4.13 -1.87
C THR A 37 17.89 2.71 -1.56
N SER A 38 17.20 2.04 -2.49
CA SER A 38 16.77 0.65 -2.31
C SER A 38 17.96 -0.31 -2.18
N VAL A 39 19.06 -0.05 -2.89
CA VAL A 39 20.30 -0.82 -2.78
C VAL A 39 21.02 -0.49 -1.46
N LEU A 40 21.14 0.77 -1.07
CA LEU A 40 21.92 1.15 0.11
C LEU A 40 21.20 0.85 1.43
N VAL A 41 19.88 1.06 1.46
CA VAL A 41 19.05 0.95 2.68
C VAL A 41 18.20 -0.32 2.67
N GLY A 42 18.04 -0.96 1.51
CA GLY A 42 17.29 -2.21 1.41
C GLY A 42 17.94 -3.30 2.27
N ALA A 43 17.09 -4.09 2.92
CA ALA A 43 17.56 -5.20 3.72
C ALA A 43 18.03 -6.33 2.76
N TRP A 44 19.34 -6.55 2.67
CA TRP A 44 20.00 -7.57 1.83
C TRP A 44 19.95 -9.00 2.39
N TRP A 45 19.10 -9.22 3.39
CA TRP A 45 18.97 -10.51 4.06
C TRP A 45 18.64 -11.65 3.09
N TRP A 46 17.86 -11.38 2.02
CA TRP A 46 17.52 -12.39 1.00
C TRP A 46 18.74 -12.81 0.16
N VAL A 47 19.71 -11.91 -0.08
CA VAL A 47 20.99 -12.28 -0.73
C VAL A 47 21.81 -13.13 0.21
N ALA A 48 21.91 -12.71 1.48
CA ALA A 48 22.61 -13.48 2.50
C ALA A 48 22.02 -14.90 2.63
N ASN A 49 20.70 -15.02 2.59
CA ASN A 49 20.00 -16.31 2.58
C ASN A 49 20.27 -17.11 1.31
N LEU A 50 20.29 -16.48 0.13
CA LEU A 50 20.62 -17.17 -1.11
C LEU A 50 22.03 -17.76 -1.07
N VAL A 51 22.99 -17.02 -0.51
CA VAL A 51 24.38 -17.46 -0.37
C VAL A 51 24.51 -18.59 0.66
N ARG A 52 23.78 -18.51 1.78
CA ARG A 52 23.88 -19.50 2.88
C ARG A 52 23.04 -20.76 2.64
N GLU A 53 21.82 -20.59 2.16
CA GLU A 53 20.77 -21.62 2.11
C GLU A 53 20.41 -22.03 0.66
N GLY A 54 21.00 -21.40 -0.36
CA GLY A 54 20.66 -21.64 -1.77
C GLY A 54 19.27 -21.14 -2.19
N THR A 55 18.53 -20.51 -1.28
CA THR A 55 17.17 -19.99 -1.50
C THR A 55 17.01 -18.61 -0.90
N PRO A 56 16.31 -17.66 -1.55
CA PRO A 56 16.16 -16.30 -1.03
C PRO A 56 15.24 -16.21 0.19
N THR A 57 14.38 -17.21 0.40
CA THR A 57 13.38 -17.24 1.47
C THR A 57 13.35 -18.62 2.14
N PRO A 58 14.41 -19.00 2.87
CA PRO A 58 14.41 -20.20 3.71
C PRO A 58 13.27 -20.10 4.72
N SER A 59 12.56 -21.19 4.95
CA SER A 59 11.35 -21.19 5.75
C SER A 59 11.19 -22.54 6.42
N THR A 60 11.21 -22.55 7.75
CA THR A 60 10.95 -23.75 8.56
C THR A 60 9.57 -24.34 8.26
N ASP A 61 8.59 -23.50 7.93
CA ASP A 61 7.29 -23.97 7.45
C ASP A 61 7.43 -24.80 6.17
N SER A 62 8.31 -24.43 5.23
CA SER A 62 8.48 -25.19 3.99
C SER A 62 9.01 -26.58 4.28
N ASP A 63 9.94 -26.72 5.21
CA ASP A 63 10.49 -28.03 5.62
C ASP A 63 9.44 -28.84 6.38
N LEU A 64 8.68 -28.19 7.26
CA LEU A 64 7.63 -28.81 8.06
C LEU A 64 6.48 -29.33 7.18
N TYR A 65 6.07 -28.58 6.14
CA TYR A 65 5.05 -29.00 5.19
C TYR A 65 5.60 -29.95 4.11
N ALA A 66 6.89 -29.87 3.75
CA ALA A 66 7.52 -30.81 2.82
C ALA A 66 7.64 -32.22 3.42
N ALA A 67 7.78 -32.32 4.75
CA ALA A 67 7.75 -33.59 5.47
C ALA A 67 6.34 -34.23 5.51
N LEU A 68 5.28 -33.46 5.25
CA LEU A 68 3.92 -33.99 5.18
C LEU A 68 3.68 -34.57 3.79
N SER A 69 3.38 -35.86 3.72
CA SER A 69 2.83 -36.48 2.51
C SER A 69 1.31 -36.44 2.55
N PRO A 70 0.63 -36.17 1.42
CA PRO A 70 -0.82 -36.23 1.37
C PRO A 70 -1.29 -37.66 1.67
N ARG A 71 -2.44 -37.79 2.34
CA ARG A 71 -3.02 -39.11 2.62
C ARG A 71 -3.30 -39.88 1.32
N PRO A 72 -3.20 -41.22 1.31
CA PRO A 72 -3.59 -42.03 0.15
C PRO A 72 -5.00 -41.67 -0.34
N GLY A 73 -5.16 -41.48 -1.65
CA GLY A 73 -6.43 -41.06 -2.26
C GLY A 73 -6.72 -39.55 -2.24
N PHE A 74 -5.80 -38.73 -1.73
CA PHE A 74 -5.94 -37.27 -1.76
C PHE A 74 -6.04 -36.74 -3.21
N ARG A 75 -7.03 -35.87 -3.44
CA ARG A 75 -7.20 -35.13 -4.70
C ARG A 75 -7.29 -33.64 -4.40
N PRO A 76 -6.29 -32.83 -4.76
CA PRO A 76 -6.30 -31.40 -4.45
C PRO A 76 -7.40 -30.69 -5.23
N ARG A 77 -8.14 -29.82 -4.54
CA ARG A 77 -9.22 -28.99 -5.11
C ARG A 77 -8.82 -27.52 -5.12
N LEU A 78 -8.61 -26.94 -6.30
CA LEU A 78 -8.29 -25.50 -6.42
C LEU A 78 -9.41 -24.62 -5.87
N SER A 79 -10.67 -25.05 -6.00
CA SER A 79 -11.82 -24.35 -5.44
C SER A 79 -11.72 -24.13 -3.94
N LEU A 80 -11.16 -25.09 -3.18
CA LEU A 80 -10.95 -24.95 -1.75
C LEU A 80 -9.96 -23.82 -1.43
N VAL A 81 -8.84 -23.75 -2.18
CA VAL A 81 -7.85 -22.67 -1.99
C VAL A 81 -8.45 -21.32 -2.34
N LEU A 82 -9.24 -21.22 -3.41
CA LEU A 82 -9.92 -19.98 -3.80
C LEU A 82 -10.98 -19.55 -2.77
N GLU A 83 -11.78 -20.49 -2.26
CA GLU A 83 -12.79 -20.23 -1.23
C GLU A 83 -12.13 -19.72 0.07
N LEU A 84 -11.08 -20.41 0.53
CA LEU A 84 -10.33 -19.99 1.70
C LEU A 84 -9.63 -18.66 1.47
N THR A 85 -9.11 -18.40 0.27
CA THR A 85 -8.53 -17.10 -0.08
C THR A 85 -9.57 -15.99 0.02
N ALA A 86 -10.74 -16.16 -0.59
CA ALA A 86 -11.81 -15.17 -0.57
C ALA A 86 -12.33 -14.90 0.85
N ARG A 87 -12.40 -15.94 1.70
CA ARG A 87 -12.84 -15.82 3.10
C ARG A 87 -11.75 -15.21 4.01
N TRP A 88 -10.49 -15.58 3.84
CA TRP A 88 -9.42 -15.34 4.82
C TRP A 88 -8.58 -14.10 4.48
N VAL A 89 -8.32 -13.83 3.20
CA VAL A 89 -7.47 -12.71 2.79
C VAL A 89 -8.05 -11.35 3.22
N PRO A 90 -9.33 -11.01 2.98
CA PRO A 90 -9.86 -9.71 3.39
C PRO A 90 -9.74 -9.48 4.90
N ARG A 91 -10.01 -10.53 5.69
CA ARG A 91 -9.93 -10.45 7.15
C ARG A 91 -8.48 -10.31 7.64
N ARG A 92 -7.57 -11.12 7.10
CA ARG A 92 -6.13 -11.07 7.40
C ARG A 92 -5.43 -9.82 6.86
N PHE A 93 -5.96 -9.18 5.83
CA PHE A 93 -5.39 -7.96 5.26
C PHE A 93 -5.85 -6.70 6.01
N LEU A 94 -7.08 -6.70 6.53
CA LEU A 94 -7.73 -5.46 6.98
C LEU A 94 -7.98 -5.36 8.49
N GLY A 95 -8.02 -6.47 9.25
CA GLY A 95 -8.49 -6.31 10.63
C GLY A 95 -8.35 -7.48 11.59
N GLU A 96 -7.72 -8.58 11.22
CA GLU A 96 -7.44 -9.68 12.15
C GLU A 96 -5.95 -9.72 12.47
N PHE A 97 -5.59 -9.30 13.68
CA PHE A 97 -4.21 -9.31 14.19
C PHE A 97 -3.91 -10.59 14.99
N GLY A 98 -2.64 -10.99 14.99
CA GLY A 98 -2.10 -12.13 15.75
C GLY A 98 -2.90 -13.40 15.59
N ASN A 99 -2.89 -14.00 14.39
CA ASN A 99 -3.56 -15.27 14.10
C ASN A 99 -5.04 -15.31 14.55
N TYR A 100 -5.84 -14.28 14.21
CA TYR A 100 -7.31 -14.22 14.40
C TYR A 100 -7.83 -13.80 15.76
N GLU A 101 -6.95 -13.39 16.66
CA GLU A 101 -7.34 -13.14 18.03
C GLU A 101 -7.95 -11.77 18.20
N ALA A 102 -7.29 -10.72 17.70
CA ALA A 102 -7.74 -9.35 17.83
C ALA A 102 -8.42 -8.92 16.53
N ARG A 103 -9.72 -8.58 16.60
CA ARG A 103 -10.55 -8.34 15.41
C ARG A 103 -11.14 -6.94 15.41
N ILE A 104 -10.97 -6.24 14.30
CA ILE A 104 -11.74 -5.04 13.99
C ILE A 104 -13.17 -5.47 13.61
N GLY A 105 -14.16 -4.66 14.02
CA GLY A 105 -15.58 -4.94 13.74
C GLY A 105 -15.86 -5.05 12.24
N ALA A 106 -16.66 -6.05 11.84
CA ALA A 106 -16.94 -6.33 10.43
C ALA A 106 -17.55 -5.12 9.70
N ALA A 107 -18.47 -4.40 10.35
CA ALA A 107 -19.09 -3.20 9.77
C ALA A 107 -18.04 -2.13 9.41
N PHE A 108 -17.07 -1.90 10.29
CA PHE A 108 -16.00 -0.93 10.06
C PHE A 108 -15.13 -1.34 8.87
N VAL A 109 -14.73 -2.62 8.80
CA VAL A 109 -13.96 -3.17 7.67
C VAL A 109 -14.74 -3.03 6.36
N THR A 110 -16.04 -3.31 6.37
CA THR A 110 -16.90 -3.16 5.19
C THR A 110 -16.97 -1.71 4.71
N VAL A 111 -17.19 -0.74 5.62
CA VAL A 111 -17.22 0.69 5.26
C VAL A 111 -15.87 1.13 4.69
N ALA A 112 -14.75 0.74 5.31
CA ALA A 112 -13.41 1.07 4.83
C ALA A 112 -13.17 0.51 3.41
N LEU A 113 -13.57 -0.73 3.16
CA LEU A 113 -13.48 -1.35 1.82
C LEU A 113 -14.29 -0.61 0.77
N VAL A 114 -15.53 -0.21 1.10
CA VAL A 114 -16.37 0.55 0.18
C VAL A 114 -15.73 1.89 -0.16
N VAL A 115 -15.23 2.62 0.84
CA VAL A 115 -14.54 3.90 0.61
C VAL A 115 -13.30 3.73 -0.26
N VAL A 116 -12.45 2.75 0.04
CA VAL A 116 -11.25 2.44 -0.75
C VAL A 116 -11.63 2.07 -2.19
N GLY A 117 -12.65 1.23 -2.37
CA GLY A 117 -13.13 0.82 -3.69
C GLY A 117 -13.68 1.99 -4.51
N VAL A 118 -14.53 2.83 -3.92
CA VAL A 118 -15.09 4.01 -4.58
C VAL A 118 -13.99 5.00 -4.97
N ALA A 119 -13.03 5.25 -4.08
CA ALA A 119 -11.89 6.10 -4.38
C ALA A 119 -11.02 5.51 -5.52
N ALA A 120 -10.72 4.21 -5.47
CA ALA A 120 -9.94 3.55 -6.52
C ALA A 120 -10.64 3.64 -7.89
N VAL A 121 -11.95 3.40 -7.94
CA VAL A 121 -12.75 3.56 -9.17
C VAL A 121 -12.69 5.01 -9.66
N ALA A 122 -12.93 6.00 -8.80
CA ALA A 122 -12.84 7.41 -9.16
C ALA A 122 -11.44 7.84 -9.66
N ALA A 123 -10.38 7.20 -9.18
CA ALA A 123 -9.01 7.42 -9.65
C ALA A 123 -8.78 6.85 -11.06
N LEU A 124 -9.43 5.75 -11.42
CA LEU A 124 -9.27 5.10 -12.72
C LEU A 124 -10.20 5.64 -13.80
N VAL A 125 -11.42 6.05 -13.43
CA VAL A 125 -12.38 6.65 -14.36
C VAL A 125 -11.90 8.03 -14.82
N PRO A 126 -11.77 8.29 -16.14
CA PRO A 126 -11.37 9.60 -16.65
C PRO A 126 -12.36 10.67 -16.21
N ASP A 127 -11.85 11.80 -15.73
CA ASP A 127 -12.66 12.94 -15.31
C ASP A 127 -13.48 13.48 -16.50
N LEU A 128 -14.76 13.11 -16.56
CA LEU A 128 -15.69 13.52 -17.61
C LEU A 128 -15.88 15.04 -17.63
N ARG A 129 -15.72 15.72 -16.48
CA ARG A 129 -15.82 17.19 -16.38
C ARG A 129 -14.69 17.88 -17.15
N ARG A 130 -13.46 17.37 -17.10
CA ARG A 130 -12.33 17.90 -17.89
C ARG A 130 -12.50 17.73 -19.40
N ARG A 131 -13.27 16.74 -19.86
CA ARG A 131 -13.60 16.59 -21.30
C ARG A 131 -14.62 17.63 -21.75
N ARG A 132 -15.63 17.92 -20.92
CA ARG A 132 -16.69 18.90 -21.23
C ARG A 132 -16.14 20.32 -21.32
N SER A 133 -15.31 20.76 -20.36
CA SER A 133 -14.69 22.10 -20.39
C SER A 133 -13.67 22.28 -21.52
N ARG A 134 -13.05 21.20 -22.01
CA ARG A 134 -12.16 21.25 -23.19
C ARG A 134 -12.92 21.28 -24.52
N GLY A 135 -14.14 20.75 -24.57
CA GLY A 135 -15.02 20.86 -25.74
C GLY A 135 -15.47 22.31 -25.93
N THR A 136 -15.97 22.94 -24.86
CA THR A 136 -16.44 24.33 -24.88
C THR A 136 -15.32 25.35 -25.09
N ALA A 137 -14.12 25.11 -24.56
CA ALA A 137 -12.97 25.99 -24.79
C ALA A 137 -12.39 25.87 -26.21
N ARG A 138 -12.63 24.77 -26.94
CA ARG A 138 -12.16 24.63 -28.33
C ARG A 138 -13.06 25.33 -29.34
N GLU A 139 -14.33 25.53 -29.02
CA GLU A 139 -15.28 26.26 -29.87
C GLU A 139 -15.25 27.78 -29.63
N GLY A 140 -14.86 28.24 -28.43
CA GLY A 140 -14.78 29.66 -28.10
C GLY A 140 -13.45 30.37 -28.41
N ASP A 141 -12.40 29.63 -28.76
CA ASP A 141 -11.01 30.13 -28.73
C ASP A 141 -10.30 30.06 -30.10
N ALA A 142 -11.07 30.05 -31.19
CA ALA A 142 -10.55 30.11 -32.56
C ALA A 142 -9.94 31.49 -32.95
N GLY A 143 -9.80 32.42 -32.00
CA GLY A 143 -9.37 33.80 -32.30
C GLY A 143 -8.51 34.52 -31.26
N ALA A 144 -8.21 33.98 -30.08
CA ALA A 144 -7.46 34.72 -29.06
C ALA A 144 -6.03 34.18 -28.85
N ASP A 145 -5.09 34.98 -29.34
CA ASP A 145 -3.75 35.25 -28.81
C ASP A 145 -2.86 34.10 -28.30
N ARG A 146 -1.83 33.80 -29.10
CA ARG A 146 -0.76 32.82 -28.80
C ARG A 146 0.33 33.40 -27.89
N THR A 147 -0.03 34.20 -26.89
CA THR A 147 0.92 34.83 -25.95
C THR A 147 0.56 34.56 -24.49
N ALA A 148 0.23 33.32 -24.15
CA ALA A 148 -0.02 32.91 -22.77
C ALA A 148 1.10 31.99 -22.22
N ASP A 149 1.95 32.59 -21.39
CA ASP A 149 2.62 32.03 -20.21
C ASP A 149 3.58 30.81 -20.39
N PRO A 150 4.92 31.01 -20.36
CA PRO A 150 5.91 29.94 -20.30
C PRO A 150 6.02 29.25 -18.92
N GLY A 151 5.38 29.78 -17.88
CA GLY A 151 5.60 29.39 -16.48
C GLY A 151 4.44 28.64 -15.80
N GLY A 152 3.23 28.69 -16.36
CA GLY A 152 2.04 28.03 -15.82
C GLY A 152 2.09 26.52 -15.95
N GLY A 153 2.74 25.87 -15.00
CA GLY A 153 2.68 24.42 -14.80
C GLY A 153 1.24 23.96 -14.57
N ARG A 154 0.47 23.77 -15.66
CA ARG A 154 -0.82 23.08 -15.62
C ARG A 154 -0.60 21.77 -14.89
N ASP A 155 -1.15 21.66 -13.69
CA ASP A 155 -1.13 20.46 -12.86
C ASP A 155 -1.73 19.30 -13.64
N ARG A 156 -0.86 18.60 -14.36
CA ARG A 156 -1.19 17.35 -15.05
C ARG A 156 -1.15 16.29 -13.97
N GLY A 157 -2.29 16.11 -13.30
CA GLY A 157 -2.50 15.04 -12.33
C GLY A 157 -2.04 13.67 -12.86
N VAL A 158 -1.85 12.73 -11.93
CA VAL A 158 -1.36 11.38 -12.24
C VAL A 158 -2.21 10.74 -13.34
N GLY A 159 -1.55 10.25 -14.40
CA GLY A 159 -2.23 9.68 -15.57
C GLY A 159 -2.76 8.28 -15.29
N SER A 160 -3.86 7.88 -15.93
CA SER A 160 -4.52 6.58 -15.69
C SER A 160 -3.61 5.38 -15.86
N VAL A 161 -2.67 5.39 -16.81
CA VAL A 161 -1.72 4.27 -16.99
C VAL A 161 -0.78 4.14 -15.79
N THR A 162 -0.33 5.26 -15.20
CA THR A 162 0.50 5.23 -13.98
C THR A 162 -0.30 4.63 -12.81
N LEU A 163 -1.58 4.99 -12.69
CA LEU A 163 -2.46 4.43 -11.65
C LEU A 163 -2.75 2.94 -11.87
N LEU A 164 -2.87 2.50 -13.13
CA LEU A 164 -3.01 1.08 -13.45
C LEU A 164 -1.76 0.29 -13.06
N VAL A 165 -0.57 0.82 -13.33
CA VAL A 165 0.68 0.20 -12.85
C VAL A 165 0.65 0.10 -11.32
N TYR A 166 0.26 1.15 -10.59
CA TYR A 166 0.18 1.08 -9.13
C TYR A 166 -0.83 0.06 -8.62
N VAL A 167 -2.03 0.03 -9.20
CA VAL A 167 -3.09 -0.87 -8.75
C VAL A 167 -2.81 -2.33 -9.12
N SER A 168 -2.01 -2.62 -10.16
CA SER A 168 -1.72 -3.98 -10.60
C SER A 168 -0.89 -4.79 -9.60
N LEU A 169 -0.16 -4.13 -8.70
CA LEU A 169 0.65 -4.83 -7.69
C LEU A 169 -0.22 -5.68 -6.75
N LEU A 170 -1.42 -5.21 -6.41
CA LEU A 170 -2.33 -5.92 -5.52
C LEU A 170 -2.79 -7.28 -6.09
N PRO A 171 -3.36 -7.36 -7.31
CA PRO A 171 -3.74 -8.64 -7.90
C PRO A 171 -2.53 -9.53 -8.21
N GLU A 172 -1.35 -8.98 -8.52
CA GLU A 172 -0.13 -9.77 -8.70
C GLU A 172 0.33 -10.45 -7.40
N LEU A 173 0.34 -9.72 -6.28
CA LEU A 173 0.63 -10.27 -4.95
C LEU A 173 -0.44 -11.28 -4.52
N LEU A 174 -1.71 -11.02 -4.82
CA LEU A 174 -2.79 -11.97 -4.53
C LEU A 174 -2.63 -13.26 -5.34
N ALA A 175 -2.30 -13.15 -6.63
CA ALA A 175 -2.02 -14.31 -7.48
C ALA A 175 -0.82 -15.11 -6.96
N PHE A 176 0.23 -14.44 -6.48
CA PHE A 176 1.36 -15.10 -5.82
C PHE A 176 0.92 -15.90 -4.57
N VAL A 177 0.10 -15.30 -3.71
CA VAL A 177 -0.41 -15.97 -2.50
C VAL A 177 -1.23 -17.21 -2.87
N VAL A 178 -2.15 -17.09 -3.84
CA VAL A 178 -2.96 -18.21 -4.32
C VAL A 178 -2.09 -19.30 -4.92
N TRP A 179 -1.16 -18.95 -5.80
CA TRP A 179 -0.25 -19.90 -6.43
C TRP A 179 0.60 -20.65 -5.41
N ARG A 180 1.20 -19.94 -4.45
CA ARG A 180 2.05 -20.57 -3.43
C ARG A 180 1.24 -21.43 -2.47
N SER A 181 0.04 -21.00 -2.10
CA SER A 181 -0.89 -21.80 -1.28
C SER A 181 -1.31 -23.08 -2.02
N TRP A 182 -1.62 -22.97 -3.31
CA TRP A 182 -1.94 -24.12 -4.16
C TRP A 182 -0.77 -25.11 -4.26
N ASP A 183 0.44 -24.61 -4.47
CA ASP A 183 1.66 -25.41 -4.57
C ASP A 183 1.96 -26.18 -3.28
N LEU A 184 1.77 -25.56 -2.11
CA LEU A 184 1.90 -26.23 -0.82
C LEU A 184 0.76 -27.21 -0.56
N TYR A 185 -0.46 -26.89 -0.98
CA TYR A 185 -1.61 -27.77 -0.79
C TYR A 185 -1.53 -29.05 -1.63
N ARG A 186 -1.06 -28.96 -2.88
CA ARG A 186 -0.88 -30.14 -3.73
C ARG A 186 0.21 -31.08 -3.22
N SER A 187 1.24 -30.55 -2.58
CA SER A 187 2.40 -31.33 -2.14
C SER A 187 2.23 -31.90 -0.74
N SER A 188 1.54 -31.19 0.16
CA SER A 188 1.40 -31.57 1.58
C SER A 188 0.00 -32.05 1.98
N GLY A 189 -1.02 -31.75 1.17
CA GLY A 189 -2.43 -31.95 1.54
C GLY A 189 -2.99 -30.89 2.51
N VAL A 190 -2.19 -29.91 2.92
CA VAL A 190 -2.57 -28.85 3.87
C VAL A 190 -2.63 -27.49 3.18
N VAL A 191 -3.75 -26.77 3.35
CA VAL A 191 -3.86 -25.39 2.85
C VAL A 191 -3.19 -24.45 3.83
N THR A 192 -2.09 -23.84 3.41
CA THR A 192 -1.33 -22.85 4.19
C THR A 192 -1.03 -21.61 3.35
N PHE A 193 -0.26 -20.66 3.87
CA PHE A 193 0.23 -19.46 3.16
C PHE A 193 -0.82 -18.39 2.79
N ILE A 194 -2.12 -18.62 2.98
CA ILE A 194 -3.20 -17.65 2.65
C ILE A 194 -3.21 -16.45 3.60
N GLN A 195 -2.20 -15.57 3.58
CA GLN A 195 -2.08 -14.48 4.54
C GLN A 195 -2.10 -13.09 3.90
N GLY A 196 -2.90 -12.19 4.48
CA GLY A 196 -3.01 -10.81 4.03
C GLY A 196 -1.71 -10.01 4.14
N ARG A 197 -0.82 -10.35 5.08
CA ARG A 197 0.49 -9.67 5.23
C ARG A 197 1.35 -9.72 3.97
N TYR A 198 1.19 -10.73 3.12
CA TYR A 198 1.91 -10.82 1.85
C TYR A 198 1.45 -9.77 0.83
N LEU A 199 0.31 -9.12 1.07
CA LEU A 199 -0.21 -8.03 0.25
C LEU A 199 0.29 -6.65 0.71
N TYR A 200 1.00 -6.53 1.84
CA TYR A 200 1.43 -5.24 2.40
C TYR A 200 2.31 -4.42 1.45
N GLY A 201 3.05 -5.09 0.55
CA GLY A 201 3.79 -4.41 -0.51
C GLY A 201 2.92 -3.56 -1.44
N ALA A 202 1.62 -3.87 -1.57
CA ALA A 202 0.67 -3.10 -2.36
C ALA A 202 0.03 -1.92 -1.61
N LEU A 203 0.22 -1.77 -0.30
CA LEU A 203 -0.45 -0.73 0.49
C LEU A 203 -0.10 0.68 0.01
N VAL A 204 1.18 0.97 -0.17
CA VAL A 204 1.64 2.30 -0.61
C VAL A 204 1.06 2.68 -1.98
N PRO A 205 1.22 1.88 -3.06
CA PRO A 205 0.63 2.23 -4.34
C PRO A 205 -0.90 2.27 -4.31
N LEU A 206 -1.55 1.42 -3.51
CA LEU A 206 -3.00 1.49 -3.29
C LEU A 206 -3.42 2.81 -2.65
N PHE A 207 -2.72 3.28 -1.60
CA PHE A 207 -3.01 4.56 -0.96
C PHE A 207 -2.78 5.76 -1.89
N VAL A 208 -1.81 5.69 -2.79
CA VAL A 208 -1.65 6.72 -3.84
C VAL A 208 -2.88 6.75 -4.75
N VAL A 209 -3.37 5.58 -5.19
CA VAL A 209 -4.58 5.49 -6.02
C VAL A 209 -5.80 6.02 -5.27
N VAL A 210 -6.00 5.61 -4.02
CA VAL A 210 -7.09 6.10 -3.14
C VAL A 210 -7.01 7.61 -2.95
N GLY A 211 -5.82 8.16 -2.69
CA GLY A 211 -5.63 9.60 -2.51
C GLY A 211 -5.94 10.39 -3.78
N VAL A 212 -5.55 9.89 -4.96
CA VAL A 212 -5.94 10.50 -6.24
C VAL A 212 -7.46 10.46 -6.45
N GLY A 213 -8.10 9.35 -6.09
CA GLY A 213 -9.55 9.18 -6.15
C GLY A 213 -10.31 10.15 -5.25
N LEU A 214 -9.93 10.21 -3.97
CA LEU A 214 -10.51 11.14 -3.00
C LEU A 214 -10.24 12.60 -3.41
N GLY A 215 -9.07 12.90 -3.96
CA GLY A 215 -8.77 14.22 -4.52
C GLY A 215 -9.73 14.62 -5.64
N ARG A 216 -10.18 13.67 -6.46
CA ARG A 216 -11.20 13.92 -7.51
C ARG A 216 -12.62 14.05 -6.95
N LEU A 217 -12.96 13.26 -5.94
CA LEU A 217 -14.31 13.24 -5.35
C LEU A 217 -14.56 14.43 -4.41
N LEU A 218 -13.56 14.78 -3.60
CA LEU A 218 -13.69 15.67 -2.45
C LEU A 218 -12.85 16.96 -2.59
N GLY A 219 -11.96 17.03 -3.59
CA GLY A 219 -11.09 18.18 -3.81
C GLY A 219 -10.25 18.51 -2.58
N ARG A 220 -10.38 19.75 -2.10
CA ARG A 220 -9.63 20.28 -0.94
C ARG A 220 -9.87 19.51 0.37
N TRP A 221 -10.97 18.75 0.48
CA TRP A 221 -11.28 17.98 1.68
C TRP A 221 -10.59 16.61 1.71
N SER A 222 -9.98 16.17 0.60
CA SER A 222 -9.32 14.87 0.52
C SER A 222 -8.27 14.63 1.62
N PRO A 223 -7.38 15.58 1.96
CA PRO A 223 -6.41 15.36 3.04
C PRO A 223 -7.08 15.15 4.39
N LEU A 224 -8.15 15.89 4.69
CA LEU A 224 -8.88 15.76 5.95
C LEU A 224 -9.59 14.42 6.06
N VAL A 225 -10.21 13.93 4.98
CA VAL A 225 -10.85 12.61 4.97
C VAL A 225 -9.82 11.48 5.06
N LEU A 226 -8.66 11.60 4.40
CA LEU A 226 -7.56 10.65 4.55
C LEU A 226 -7.04 10.60 5.99
N LEU A 227 -6.84 11.77 6.62
CA LEU A 227 -6.40 11.86 8.01
C LEU A 227 -7.43 11.27 8.97
N ALA A 228 -8.70 11.63 8.82
CA ALA A 228 -9.78 11.11 9.66
C ALA A 228 -9.94 9.60 9.50
N GLY A 229 -9.92 9.08 8.27
CA GLY A 229 -10.01 7.65 7.99
C GLY A 229 -8.81 6.87 8.53
N GLY A 230 -7.60 7.39 8.36
CA GLY A 230 -6.38 6.82 8.94
C GLY A 230 -6.42 6.80 10.47
N ALA A 231 -6.81 7.91 11.10
CA ALA A 231 -6.96 8.01 12.55
C ALA A 231 -8.00 7.01 13.07
N ALA A 232 -9.14 6.87 12.40
CA ALA A 232 -10.17 5.90 12.77
C ALA A 232 -9.67 4.45 12.64
N LEU A 233 -8.96 4.11 11.56
CA LEU A 233 -8.36 2.78 11.36
C LEU A 233 -7.34 2.45 12.45
N HIS A 234 -6.48 3.40 12.79
CA HIS A 234 -5.51 3.23 13.88
C HIS A 234 -6.20 3.10 15.23
N ALA A 235 -7.20 3.95 15.54
CA ALA A 235 -7.93 3.89 16.78
C ALA A 235 -8.66 2.54 16.97
N GLU A 236 -9.37 2.06 15.93
CA GLU A 236 -10.05 0.76 15.99
C GLU A 236 -9.08 -0.41 16.06
N GLY A 237 -7.97 -0.37 15.31
CA GLY A 237 -6.93 -1.40 15.39
C GLY A 237 -6.28 -1.47 16.77
N THR A 238 -5.88 -0.32 17.32
CA THR A 238 -5.33 -0.21 18.67
C THR A 238 -6.34 -0.67 19.71
N ARG A 239 -7.61 -0.28 19.60
CA ARG A 239 -8.67 -0.73 20.50
C ARG A 239 -8.81 -2.25 20.46
N ALA A 240 -8.89 -2.86 19.28
CA ALA A 240 -9.01 -4.31 19.13
C ALA A 240 -7.82 -5.07 19.74
N VAL A 241 -6.61 -4.55 19.57
CA VAL A 241 -5.37 -5.10 20.15
C VAL A 241 -5.37 -4.98 21.68
N LEU A 242 -5.67 -3.79 22.21
CA LEU A 242 -5.72 -3.54 23.64
C LEU A 242 -6.80 -4.38 24.33
N ASP A 243 -7.99 -4.48 23.73
CA ASP A 243 -9.10 -5.26 24.28
C ASP A 243 -8.77 -6.74 24.33
N ARG A 244 -8.08 -7.27 23.31
CA ARG A 244 -7.85 -8.71 23.20
C ARG A 244 -6.65 -9.21 24.01
N TRP A 245 -5.55 -8.45 24.00
CA TRP A 245 -4.26 -8.90 24.54
C TRP A 245 -3.88 -8.21 25.84
N TRP A 246 -4.40 -7.01 26.10
CA TRP A 246 -3.97 -6.16 27.21
C TRP A 246 -5.10 -5.77 28.15
N GLY A 247 -6.30 -6.32 27.97
CA GLY A 247 -7.48 -5.99 28.75
C GLY A 247 -8.15 -7.22 29.32
N THR A 248 -8.61 -7.11 30.56
CA THR A 248 -9.62 -8.03 31.11
C THR A 248 -11.02 -7.54 30.71
N PRO A 249 -12.04 -8.43 30.66
CA PRO A 249 -13.40 -8.02 30.35
C PRO A 249 -13.86 -6.86 31.24
N GLY A 250 -14.29 -5.76 30.63
CA GLY A 250 -14.74 -4.55 31.34
C GLY A 250 -13.63 -3.60 31.82
N SER A 251 -12.35 -3.89 31.58
CA SER A 251 -11.26 -3.00 32.01
C SER A 251 -11.24 -1.68 31.24
N SER A 252 -10.93 -0.60 31.94
CA SER A 252 -10.83 0.75 31.37
C SER A 252 -9.62 0.89 30.44
N LEU A 253 -9.67 1.85 29.51
CA LEU A 253 -8.55 2.15 28.61
C LEU A 253 -7.26 2.47 29.38
N ARG A 254 -7.37 3.23 30.48
CA ARG A 254 -6.23 3.58 31.34
C ARG A 254 -5.54 2.34 31.89
N TRP A 255 -6.30 1.32 32.29
CA TRP A 255 -5.75 0.06 32.76
C TRP A 255 -4.98 -0.68 31.65
N LYS A 256 -5.59 -0.78 30.46
CA LYS A 256 -4.98 -1.45 29.30
C LYS A 256 -3.65 -0.79 28.89
N VAL A 257 -3.60 0.53 28.88
CA VAL A 257 -2.38 1.30 28.60
C VAL A 257 -1.32 1.09 29.69
N ALA A 258 -1.72 1.08 30.97
CA ALA A 258 -0.80 0.77 32.07
C ALA A 258 -0.24 -0.65 31.98
N ALA A 259 -1.03 -1.63 31.54
CA ALA A 259 -0.57 -3.01 31.32
C ALA A 259 0.47 -3.10 30.20
N VAL A 260 0.29 -2.35 29.10
CA VAL A 260 1.32 -2.24 28.04
C VAL A 260 2.60 -1.61 28.59
N GLY A 261 2.48 -0.55 29.39
CA GLY A 261 3.63 0.12 30.01
C GLY A 261 4.41 -0.77 30.96
N ALA A 262 3.71 -1.61 31.73
CA ALA A 262 4.35 -2.59 32.61
C ALA A 262 5.18 -3.65 31.84
N TRP A 263 4.82 -3.93 30.59
CA TRP A 263 5.55 -4.88 29.74
C TRP A 263 6.69 -4.24 28.94
N ASN A 264 6.59 -2.94 28.61
CA ASN A 264 7.60 -2.21 27.84
C ASN A 264 8.36 -1.22 28.73
N PRO A 265 9.63 -1.50 29.10
CA PRO A 265 10.41 -0.63 30.00
C PRO A 265 10.72 0.76 29.42
N TRP A 266 10.48 0.98 28.11
CA TRP A 266 10.65 2.28 27.45
C TRP A 266 9.32 2.95 27.09
N PHE A 267 8.20 2.48 27.63
CA PHE A 267 6.89 3.07 27.31
C PHE A 267 6.82 4.54 27.69
N ASP A 268 7.44 4.94 28.79
CA ASP A 268 7.48 6.35 29.22
C ASP A 268 8.35 7.23 28.31
N GLN A 269 9.17 6.62 27.44
CA GLN A 269 10.00 7.33 26.47
C GLN A 269 9.28 7.61 25.14
N LEU A 270 8.13 6.98 24.89
CA LEU A 270 7.37 7.13 23.65
C LEU A 270 7.08 8.61 23.28
N PRO A 271 6.67 9.48 24.23
CA PRO A 271 6.38 10.88 23.91
C PRO A 271 7.59 11.62 23.34
N TYR A 272 8.79 11.37 23.88
CA TYR A 272 10.03 12.00 23.39
C TYR A 272 10.40 11.49 22.00
N VAL A 273 10.25 10.19 21.73
CA VAL A 273 10.48 9.60 20.41
C VAL A 273 9.51 10.19 19.37
N LEU A 274 8.24 10.35 19.73
CA LEU A 274 7.23 10.95 18.86
C LEU A 274 7.51 12.44 18.59
N LEU A 275 7.90 13.20 19.62
CA LEU A 275 8.31 14.60 19.45
C LEU A 275 9.54 14.74 18.55
N ALA A 276 10.55 13.88 18.75
CA ALA A 276 11.74 13.87 17.90
C ALA A 276 11.37 13.52 16.44
N ALA A 277 10.50 12.54 16.22
CA ALA A 277 10.02 12.19 14.88
C ALA A 277 9.23 13.34 14.22
N LEU A 278 8.37 14.03 14.97
CA LEU A 278 7.63 15.21 14.50
C LEU A 278 8.58 16.36 14.15
N ALA A 279 9.59 16.62 14.98
CA ALA A 279 10.60 17.64 14.71
C ALA A 279 11.39 17.31 13.44
N LEU A 280 11.82 16.06 13.26
CA LEU A 280 12.51 15.60 12.05
C LEU A 280 11.62 15.72 10.80
N ALA A 281 10.34 15.38 10.92
CA ALA A 281 9.38 15.52 9.82
C ALA A 281 9.16 17.00 9.45
N ALA A 282 8.99 17.88 10.43
CA ALA A 282 8.88 19.32 10.21
C ALA A 282 10.13 19.90 9.54
N LEU A 283 11.31 19.46 9.98
CA LEU A 283 12.59 19.84 9.38
C LEU A 283 12.67 19.39 7.92
N ALA A 284 12.29 18.14 7.63
CA ALA A 284 12.26 17.60 6.26
C ALA A 284 11.29 18.38 5.36
N VAL A 285 10.12 18.78 5.88
CA VAL A 285 9.18 19.64 5.17
C VAL A 285 9.80 21.02 4.90
N ALA A 286 10.44 21.63 5.90
CA ALA A 286 11.11 22.93 5.73
C ALA A 286 12.23 22.88 4.68
N PHE A 287 13.00 21.78 4.61
CA PHE A 287 14.06 21.61 3.62
C PHE A 287 13.55 21.28 2.20
N THR A 288 12.35 20.71 2.08
CA THR A 288 11.75 20.34 0.78
C THR A 288 10.80 21.41 0.24
N ALA A 289 10.26 22.26 1.10
CA ALA A 289 9.54 23.47 0.72
C ALA A 289 10.54 24.44 0.09
N ARG A 290 10.56 24.53 -1.24
CA ARG A 290 11.33 25.57 -1.92
C ARG A 290 10.84 26.94 -1.45
N PRO A 291 11.73 27.89 -1.14
CA PRO A 291 11.31 29.26 -0.88
C PRO A 291 10.54 29.75 -2.10
N VAL A 292 9.29 30.16 -1.88
CA VAL A 292 8.52 30.91 -2.86
C VAL A 292 9.35 32.16 -3.15
N ARG A 293 9.95 32.23 -4.34
CA ARG A 293 10.58 33.47 -4.81
C ARG A 293 9.45 34.49 -4.89
N GLN A 294 9.48 35.47 -3.99
CA GLN A 294 8.61 36.62 -4.11
C GLN A 294 9.04 37.42 -5.35
N PRO A 295 8.07 38.00 -6.10
CA PRO A 295 8.34 38.78 -7.31
C PRO A 295 9.16 40.03 -7.00
#